data_AF-A0A7V8Z2P2-F1
#
_entry.id   AF-A0A7V8Z2P2-F1
#
_cell.length_a   1.000
_cell.length_b   1.000
_cell.length_c   1.000
_cell.angle_alpha   90.00
_cell.angle_beta   90.00
_cell.angle_gamma   90.00
#
_symmetry.space_group_name_H-M   'P 1'
#
loop_
_entity.id
_entity.type
_entity.pdbx_description
1 polymer ?
#
loop_
_entity_poly.entity_id
_entity_poly.type
_entity_poly.pdbx_seq_one_letter_code
_entity_poly.pdbx_strand_id
1 'polypeptide(L)'
;MGKSDMDLSPYRFDERVSKEFLIYRRCDHVVATTYLQVDLLIGDYEVPRRRVSMIPPGIDETTYTPVRNRRMREIRSELGFGAHDVYAVGRAATNKGYDLLIRALPPAPGGR
;
A
#
# COMPACT_ATOMS: atom_id res chain seq x y z
N MET A 1 -5.37 2.22 -27.88
CA MET A 1 -5.37 1.72 -26.49
C MET A 1 -5.85 2.85 -25.60
N GLY A 2 -7.11 2.80 -25.15
CA GLY A 2 -7.79 3.94 -24.53
C GLY A 2 -7.16 4.33 -23.20
N LYS A 3 -6.92 5.64 -23.01
CA LYS A 3 -6.78 6.23 -21.68
C LYS A 3 -8.03 5.82 -20.91
N SER A 4 -7.86 5.23 -19.74
CA SER A 4 -8.98 4.94 -18.84
C SER A 4 -9.70 6.26 -18.52
N ASP A 5 -10.95 6.38 -18.96
CA ASP A 5 -11.93 7.41 -18.56
C ASP A 5 -12.33 7.19 -17.09
N MET A 6 -11.35 7.19 -16.19
CA MET A 6 -11.62 7.22 -14.77
C MET A 6 -11.77 8.69 -14.39
N ASP A 7 -12.99 9.11 -14.09
CA ASP A 7 -13.22 10.45 -13.55
C ASP A 7 -12.54 10.57 -12.18
N LEU A 8 -11.39 11.24 -12.17
CA LEU A 8 -10.60 11.49 -10.98
C LEU A 8 -11.01 12.80 -10.27
N SER A 9 -11.97 13.55 -10.83
CA SER A 9 -12.46 14.80 -10.25
C SER A 9 -12.96 14.67 -8.79
N PRO A 10 -13.57 13.55 -8.36
CA PRO A 10 -14.01 13.41 -6.96
C PRO A 10 -12.86 13.41 -5.95
N TYR A 11 -11.64 13.05 -6.38
CA TYR A 11 -10.48 12.96 -5.49
C TYR A 11 -9.81 14.30 -5.20
N ARG A 12 -10.16 15.37 -5.95
CA ARG A 12 -9.70 16.75 -5.72
C ARG A 12 -8.19 16.85 -5.46
N PHE A 13 -7.39 16.19 -6.29
CA PHE A 13 -5.95 16.06 -6.07
C PHE A 13 -5.25 17.43 -5.98
N ASP A 14 -5.57 18.36 -6.87
CA ASP A 14 -4.95 19.70 -6.88
C ASP A 14 -5.21 20.46 -5.58
N GLU A 15 -6.45 20.40 -5.07
CA GLU A 15 -6.83 21.02 -3.80
C GLU A 15 -6.08 20.38 -2.63
N ARG A 16 -5.98 19.04 -2.62
CA ARG A 16 -5.27 18.30 -1.59
C ARG A 16 -3.78 18.65 -1.59
N VAL A 17 -3.11 18.54 -2.73
CA VAL A 17 -1.67 18.81 -2.87
C VAL A 17 -1.35 20.25 -2.47
N SER A 18 -2.18 21.23 -2.88
CA SER A 18 -2.00 22.63 -2.49
C SER A 18 -2.08 22.84 -0.98
N LYS A 19 -3.04 22.18 -0.30
CA LYS A 19 -3.18 22.24 1.16
C LYS A 19 -2.04 21.52 1.88
N GLU A 20 -1.68 20.32 1.42
CA GLU A 20 -0.56 19.54 1.95
C GLU A 20 0.76 20.31 1.85
N PHE A 21 1.03 20.95 0.72
CA PHE A 21 2.19 21.81 0.51
C PHE A 21 2.29 22.94 1.55
N LEU A 22 1.17 23.63 1.78
CA LEU A 22 1.11 24.71 2.77
C LEU A 22 1.37 24.22 4.19
N ILE A 23 0.81 23.07 4.56
CA ILE A 23 0.94 22.46 5.88
C ILE A 23 2.39 22.02 6.10
N TYR A 24 2.93 21.17 5.22
CA TYR A 24 4.25 20.59 5.38
C TYR A 24 5.37 21.64 5.43
N ARG A 25 5.27 22.72 4.65
CA ARG A 25 6.27 23.81 4.66
C ARG A 25 6.27 24.62 5.95
N ARG A 26 5.12 24.70 6.62
CA ARG A 26 4.92 25.47 7.86
C ARG A 26 5.19 24.69 9.13
N CYS A 27 5.16 23.36 9.09
CA CYS A 27 5.53 22.54 10.23
C CYS A 27 7.02 22.74 10.60
N ASP A 28 7.29 22.73 11.91
CA ASP A 28 8.66 22.75 12.44
C ASP A 28 9.39 21.44 12.15
N HIS A 29 8.65 20.33 12.16
CA HIS A 29 9.17 18.99 11.89
C HIS A 29 8.07 18.08 11.33
N VAL A 30 8.46 17.16 10.45
CA VAL A 30 7.57 16.17 9.81
C VAL A 30 8.14 14.77 10.03
N VAL A 31 7.30 13.85 10.49
CA VAL A 31 7.64 12.43 10.63
C VAL A 31 7.06 11.66 9.46
N ALA A 32 7.93 11.07 8.65
CA ALA A 32 7.56 10.14 7.59
C ALA A 32 7.59 8.70 8.09
N THR A 33 6.79 7.82 7.51
CA THR A 33 6.74 6.39 7.86
C THR A 33 7.59 5.50 6.98
N THR A 34 8.11 6.03 5.87
CA THR A 34 8.96 5.32 4.91
C THR A 34 9.99 6.26 4.30
N TYR A 35 11.09 5.72 3.77
CA TYR A 35 12.06 6.53 3.02
C TYR A 35 11.46 7.13 1.74
N LEU A 36 10.59 6.41 1.03
CA LEU A 36 9.89 6.94 -0.14
C LEU A 36 9.08 8.21 0.19
N GLN A 37 8.44 8.26 1.36
CA GLN A 37 7.76 9.48 1.82
C GLN A 37 8.73 10.62 2.15
N VAL A 38 9.92 10.32 2.69
CA VAL A 38 10.96 11.35 2.91
C VAL A 38 11.33 12.00 1.58
N ASP A 39 11.55 11.17 0.55
CA ASP A 39 11.91 11.66 -0.78
C ASP A 39 10.79 12.53 -1.38
N LEU A 40 9.53 12.10 -1.27
CA LEU A 40 8.36 12.89 -1.69
C LEU A 40 8.24 14.22 -0.94
N LEU A 41 8.46 14.22 0.38
CA LEU A 41 8.38 15.45 1.18
C LEU A 41 9.47 16.47 0.80
N ILE A 42 10.66 16.01 0.44
CA ILE A 42 11.77 16.88 0.04
C ILE A 42 11.61 17.33 -1.41
N GLY A 43 11.28 16.41 -2.31
CA GLY A 43 11.19 16.65 -3.74
C GLY A 43 9.94 17.44 -4.14
N ASP A 44 8.76 16.97 -3.71
CA ASP A 44 7.48 17.49 -4.21
C ASP A 44 6.88 18.56 -3.28
N TYR A 45 7.17 18.46 -1.97
CA TYR A 45 6.66 19.40 -0.96
C TYR A 45 7.72 20.36 -0.42
N GLU A 46 8.95 20.29 -0.92
CA GLU A 46 10.08 21.14 -0.57
C GLU A 46 10.33 21.31 0.95
N VAL A 47 10.06 20.29 1.75
CA VAL A 47 10.34 20.33 3.19
C VAL A 47 11.85 20.22 3.38
N PRO A 48 12.51 21.13 4.13
CA PRO A 48 13.95 21.01 4.34
C PRO A 48 14.31 19.69 5.04
N ARG A 49 15.29 18.95 4.49
CA ARG A 49 15.73 17.64 5.00
C ARG A 49 15.96 17.59 6.51
N ARG A 50 16.46 18.68 7.10
CA ARG A 50 16.71 18.82 8.56
C ARG A 50 15.44 18.76 9.42
N ARG A 51 14.27 19.02 8.82
CA ARG A 51 12.93 19.00 9.45
C ARG A 51 12.19 17.69 9.18
N VAL A 52 12.86 16.67 8.65
CA VAL A 52 12.23 15.38 8.32
C VAL A 52 12.96 14.24 9.03
N SER A 53 12.21 13.44 9.77
CA SER A 53 12.68 12.16 10.31
C SER A 53 11.82 11.01 9.78
N MET A 54 12.44 9.86 9.53
CA MET A 54 11.73 8.64 9.17
C MET A 54 11.60 7.76 10.41
N ILE A 55 10.38 7.46 10.82
CA ILE A 55 10.06 6.53 11.90
C ILE A 55 9.05 5.52 11.34
N PRO A 56 9.45 4.27 11.09
CA PRO A 56 8.53 3.28 10.55
C PRO A 56 7.46 2.94 11.60
N PRO A 57 6.20 2.72 11.18
CA PRO A 57 5.14 2.32 12.10
C PRO A 57 5.44 0.92 12.62
N GLY A 58 5.16 0.71 13.91
CA GLY A 58 5.12 -0.63 14.49
C GLY A 58 3.88 -1.41 14.04
N ILE A 59 3.85 -2.70 14.38
CA ILE A 59 2.67 -3.54 14.26
C ILE A 59 2.17 -3.90 15.66
N ASP A 60 0.85 -4.00 15.83
CA ASP A 60 0.27 -4.52 17.07
C ASP A 60 0.47 -6.05 17.13
N GLU A 61 1.46 -6.48 17.90
CA GLU A 61 1.81 -7.89 18.07
C GLU A 61 0.77 -8.69 18.87
N THR A 62 -0.18 -8.04 19.54
CA THR A 62 -1.30 -8.74 20.20
C THR A 62 -2.38 -9.14 19.20
N THR A 63 -2.58 -8.32 18.17
CA THR A 63 -3.51 -8.57 17.07
C THR A 63 -2.88 -9.45 15.99
N TYR A 64 -1.65 -9.12 15.58
CA TYR A 64 -0.94 -9.79 14.48
C TYR A 64 0.15 -10.71 15.01
N THR A 65 -0.28 -11.87 15.51
CA THR A 65 0.60 -12.89 16.07
C THR A 65 0.47 -14.22 15.32
N PRO A 66 1.55 -15.03 15.22
CA PRO A 66 1.44 -16.36 14.64
C PRO A 66 0.41 -17.23 15.35
N VAL A 67 -0.53 -17.80 14.59
CA VAL A 67 -1.48 -18.78 15.11
C VAL A 67 -0.83 -20.16 15.24
N ARG A 68 -1.31 -20.97 16.19
CA ARG A 68 -0.85 -22.36 16.36
C ARG A 68 -1.06 -23.18 15.08
N ASN A 69 -0.10 -24.04 14.74
CA ASN A 69 -0.09 -24.86 13.52
C ASN A 69 -1.40 -25.66 13.29
N ARG A 70 -2.04 -26.16 14.36
CA ARG A 70 -3.32 -26.87 14.26
C ARG A 70 -4.43 -25.96 13.70
N ARG A 71 -4.58 -24.77 14.29
CA ARG A 71 -5.60 -23.79 13.87
C ARG A 71 -5.35 -23.29 12.45
N MET A 72 -4.08 -23.12 12.06
CA MET A 72 -3.73 -22.77 10.68
C MET A 72 -4.16 -23.87 9.69
N ARG A 73 -3.97 -25.15 10.02
CA ARG A 73 -4.42 -26.26 9.16
C ARG A 73 -5.94 -26.31 9.05
N GLU A 74 -6.66 -26.08 10.14
CA GLU A 74 -8.13 -26.02 10.16
C GLU A 74 -8.62 -24.89 9.23
N ILE A 75 -8.08 -23.66 9.38
CA ILE A 75 -8.41 -22.51 8.51
C ILE A 75 -8.10 -22.80 7.05
N ARG A 76 -6.93 -23.38 6.75
CA ARG A 76 -6.56 -23.71 5.37
C ARG A 76 -7.52 -24.74 4.77
N SER A 77 -7.89 -25.77 5.54
CA SER A 77 -8.85 -26.78 5.09
C SER A 77 -10.23 -26.18 4.84
N GLU A 78 -10.71 -25.30 5.72
CA GLU A 78 -12.02 -24.63 5.59
C GLU A 78 -12.07 -23.71 4.37
N LEU A 79 -10.97 -23.01 4.07
CA LEU A 79 -10.88 -22.07 2.95
C LEU A 79 -10.39 -22.72 1.64
N GLY A 80 -10.11 -24.02 1.64
CA GLY A 80 -9.56 -24.74 0.48
C GLY A 80 -8.13 -24.33 0.08
N PHE A 81 -7.36 -23.76 1.02
CA PHE A 81 -6.00 -23.27 0.77
C PHE A 81 -4.98 -24.41 0.62
N GLY A 82 -4.35 -24.48 -0.55
CA GLY A 82 -3.26 -25.38 -0.91
C GLY A 82 -1.87 -24.92 -0.45
N ALA A 83 -0.86 -25.75 -0.75
CA ALA A 83 0.53 -25.50 -0.38
C ALA A 83 1.17 -24.33 -1.15
N HIS A 84 0.65 -24.01 -2.34
CA HIS A 84 1.18 -22.97 -3.23
C HIS A 84 0.22 -21.79 -3.41
N ASP A 85 -0.82 -21.72 -2.57
CA ASP A 85 -1.81 -20.65 -2.65
C ASP A 85 -1.22 -19.36 -2.08
N VAL A 86 -1.45 -18.27 -2.80
CA VAL A 86 -0.99 -16.93 -2.43
C VAL A 86 -2.20 -16.11 -2.00
N TYR A 87 -2.14 -15.53 -0.80
CA TYR A 87 -3.14 -14.59 -0.30
C TYR A 87 -2.65 -13.15 -0.46
N ALA A 88 -3.48 -12.31 -1.06
CA ALA A 88 -3.22 -10.87 -1.18
C ALA A 88 -4.43 -10.07 -0.66
N VAL A 89 -4.17 -9.09 0.21
CA VAL A 89 -5.22 -8.29 0.87
C VAL A 89 -4.85 -6.81 0.87
N GLY A 90 -5.86 -5.97 0.69
CA GLY A 90 -5.70 -4.54 0.52
C GLY A 90 -6.92 -3.94 -0.18
N ARG A 91 -6.96 -2.61 -0.28
CA ARG A 91 -8.01 -1.92 -1.04
C ARG A 91 -7.85 -2.22 -2.52
N ALA A 92 -8.95 -2.55 -3.22
CA ALA A 92 -8.95 -2.68 -4.67
C ALA A 92 -8.69 -1.32 -5.33
N ALA A 93 -7.43 -1.03 -5.59
CA ALA A 93 -6.96 0.22 -6.20
C ALA A 93 -5.77 -0.06 -7.12
N THR A 94 -5.66 0.72 -8.20
CA THR A 94 -4.65 0.52 -9.25
C THR A 94 -3.22 0.54 -8.71
N ASN A 95 -2.95 1.37 -7.71
CA ASN A 95 -1.63 1.48 -7.08
C ASN A 95 -1.27 0.30 -6.14
N LYS A 96 -2.14 -0.71 -6.02
CA LYS A 96 -1.89 -1.91 -5.23
C LYS A 96 -1.41 -3.10 -6.07
N GLY A 97 -1.37 -2.97 -7.39
CA GLY A 97 -0.71 -3.94 -8.27
C GLY A 97 -1.43 -5.29 -8.36
N TYR A 98 -2.73 -5.37 -8.08
CA TYR A 98 -3.51 -6.60 -8.26
C TYR A 98 -3.51 -7.09 -9.70
N ASP A 99 -3.45 -6.15 -10.66
CA ASP A 99 -3.30 -6.43 -12.08
C ASP A 99 -1.96 -7.11 -12.40
N LEU A 100 -0.88 -6.76 -11.69
CA LEU A 100 0.41 -7.41 -11.81
C LEU A 100 0.38 -8.81 -11.20
N LEU A 101 -0.26 -8.95 -10.03
CA LEU A 101 -0.42 -10.25 -9.37
C LEU A 101 -1.19 -11.24 -10.27
N ILE A 102 -2.32 -10.81 -10.84
CA ILE A 102 -3.14 -11.65 -11.74
C ILE A 102 -2.35 -12.04 -13.00
N ARG A 103 -1.61 -11.10 -13.60
CA ARG A 103 -0.76 -11.38 -14.78
C ARG A 103 0.39 -12.34 -14.49
N ALA A 104 0.89 -12.37 -13.26
CA ALA A 104 1.95 -13.27 -12.82
C ALA A 104 1.44 -14.68 -12.49
N LEU A 105 0.13 -14.89 -12.35
CA LEU A 105 -0.41 -16.22 -12.12
C LEU A 105 -0.13 -17.13 -13.33
N PRO A 106 0.21 -18.40 -13.09
CA PRO A 106 0.35 -19.34 -14.19
C PRO A 106 -0.99 -19.45 -14.94
N PRO A 107 -0.96 -19.74 -16.26
CA PRO A 107 -2.17 -20.02 -17.01
C PRO A 107 -2.96 -21.14 -16.31
N ALA A 108 -4.29 -21.00 -16.29
CA ALA A 108 -5.16 -21.97 -15.65
C ALA A 108 -4.86 -23.39 -16.20
N PRO A 109 -4.81 -24.42 -15.35
CA PRO A 109 -4.59 -25.78 -15.81
C PRO A 109 -5.71 -26.15 -16.82
N GLY A 110 -5.34 -26.25 -18.10
CA GLY A 110 -6.26 -26.53 -19.22
C GLY A 110 -6.35 -25.47 -20.33
N GLY A 111 -5.75 -24.28 -20.16
CA GLY A 111 -5.68 -23.27 -21.22
C GLY A 111 -4.49 -23.50 -22.15
N ARG A 112 -4.75 -23.88 -23.40
CA ARG A 112 -3.82 -23.71 -24.53
C ARG A 112 -3.84 -22.25 -24.99
#